data_AF-A0A182KG25-F1
#
_entry.id   AF-A0A182KG25-F1
#
_cell.length_a   1.000
_cell.length_b   1.000
_cell.length_c   1.000
_cell.angle_alpha   90.00
_cell.angle_beta   90.00
_cell.angle_gamma   90.00
#
_symmetry.space_group_name_H-M   'P 1'
#
loop_
_entity.id
_entity.type
_entity.pdbx_description
1 polymer ?
#
loop_
_entity_poly.entity_id
_entity_poly.type
_entity_poly.pdbx_seq_one_letter_code
_entity_poly.pdbx_strand_id
1 'polypeptide(L)'
;MADPEAVNGVEDATDKKQKKSSKHDGGAADLERVTDYAEEKEITSHNLCSNAANLFEDKRNKENEEKLAMERELQKVHVKKEDIELIIREMEITRSKAEQTLRVHRGDVVAALEALTN
;
A
#
# COMPACT_ATOMS: atom_id res chain seq x y z
N MET A 1 -51.67 30.62 -32.59
CA MET A 1 -50.30 30.85 -32.12
C MET A 1 -49.40 29.99 -33.00
N ALA A 2 -48.62 30.65 -33.86
CA ALA A 2 -47.46 30.20 -34.66
C ALA A 2 -47.54 28.93 -35.55
N ASP A 3 -47.20 29.19 -36.81
CA ASP A 3 -47.03 28.36 -38.02
C ASP A 3 -45.84 27.35 -37.97
N PRO A 4 -45.64 26.51 -39.01
CA PRO A 4 -45.06 25.16 -38.97
C PRO A 4 -43.67 25.11 -39.65
N GLU A 5 -43.24 23.91 -40.07
CA GLU A 5 -42.12 23.62 -40.99
C GLU A 5 -40.71 23.70 -40.36
N ALA A 6 -39.69 22.95 -40.76
CA ALA A 6 -39.52 21.85 -41.69
C ALA A 6 -38.18 21.19 -41.32
N VAL A 7 -38.05 19.91 -41.64
CA VAL A 7 -36.77 19.22 -41.77
C VAL A 7 -35.90 19.97 -42.77
N ASN A 8 -34.63 20.27 -42.42
CA ASN A 8 -33.57 20.30 -43.41
C ASN A 8 -32.20 20.05 -42.75
N GLY A 9 -31.52 19.01 -43.21
CA GLY A 9 -30.15 18.69 -42.83
C GLY A 9 -29.15 19.57 -43.57
N VAL A 10 -27.98 19.75 -42.94
CA VAL A 10 -26.71 20.06 -43.61
C VAL A 10 -25.61 19.41 -42.78
N GLU A 11 -25.09 18.29 -43.28
CA GLU A 11 -23.68 17.94 -43.13
C GLU A 11 -22.86 19.04 -43.81
N ASP A 12 -21.82 19.58 -43.17
CA ASP A 12 -20.46 19.53 -43.73
C ASP A 12 -19.44 20.12 -42.74
N ALA A 13 -18.21 19.75 -42.98
CA ALA A 13 -17.07 19.78 -42.12
C ALA A 13 -16.35 21.13 -42.07
N THR A 14 -15.34 21.14 -41.18
CA THR A 14 -14.18 22.02 -41.16
C THR A 14 -14.40 23.48 -40.74
N ASP A 15 -13.92 23.81 -39.54
CA ASP A 15 -12.95 24.91 -39.51
C ASP A 15 -11.88 24.77 -38.43
N LYS A 16 -10.69 25.16 -38.86
CA LYS A 16 -9.39 24.91 -38.26
C LYS A 16 -9.11 25.91 -37.13
N LYS A 17 -8.32 25.44 -36.17
CA LYS A 17 -7.32 26.24 -35.41
C LYS A 17 -7.85 27.50 -34.71
N GLN A 18 -8.57 27.33 -33.61
CA GLN A 18 -8.52 28.34 -32.54
C GLN A 18 -7.28 28.10 -31.68
N LYS A 19 -6.16 28.76 -32.03
CA LYS A 19 -5.01 28.96 -31.14
C LYS A 19 -5.49 29.76 -29.91
N LYS A 20 -5.92 29.07 -28.84
CA LYS A 20 -6.14 29.71 -27.54
C LYS A 20 -4.80 29.92 -26.86
N SER A 21 -4.44 31.21 -26.79
CA SER A 21 -3.67 31.88 -25.74
C SER A 21 -2.79 31.00 -24.84
N SER A 22 -1.48 31.23 -24.90
CA SER A 22 -0.52 31.20 -23.79
C SER A 22 -1.14 30.86 -22.42
N LYS A 23 -1.07 29.59 -22.03
CA LYS A 23 -1.31 29.14 -20.66
C LYS A 23 -0.29 28.06 -20.37
N HIS A 24 0.57 28.34 -19.40
CA HIS A 24 1.28 27.30 -18.66
C HIS A 24 0.24 26.24 -18.28
N ASP A 25 0.32 25.04 -18.87
CA ASP A 25 -0.64 23.95 -18.61
C ASP A 25 -0.43 23.33 -17.22
N GLY A 26 0.55 23.83 -16.46
CA GLY A 26 0.87 23.34 -15.13
C GLY A 26 1.38 21.91 -15.12
N GLY A 27 1.80 21.38 -16.27
CA GLY A 27 2.11 19.96 -16.42
C GLY A 27 0.87 19.07 -16.51
N ALA A 28 -0.34 19.61 -16.74
CA ALA A 28 -1.55 18.81 -16.87
C ALA A 28 -1.45 17.78 -18.02
N ALA A 29 -0.84 18.15 -19.14
CA ALA A 29 -0.59 17.22 -20.24
C ALA A 29 0.46 16.16 -19.90
N ASP A 30 1.42 16.47 -19.02
CA ASP A 30 2.43 15.52 -18.57
C ASP A 30 1.84 14.52 -17.57
N LEU A 31 0.91 14.97 -16.71
CA LEU A 31 0.17 14.09 -15.79
C LEU A 31 -0.75 13.11 -16.53
N GLU A 32 -1.37 13.53 -17.64
CA GLU A 32 -2.19 12.65 -18.48
C GLU A 32 -1.35 11.50 -19.06
N ARG A 33 -0.14 11.82 -19.55
CA ARG A 33 0.80 10.81 -20.10
C ARG A 33 1.31 9.80 -19.08
N VAL A 34 1.28 10.10 -17.78
CA VAL A 34 1.66 9.14 -16.72
C VAL A 34 0.64 8.00 -16.58
N THR A 35 -0.62 8.23 -16.98
CA THR A 35 -1.69 7.22 -16.92
C THR A 35 -1.96 6.53 -18.25
N ASP A 36 -1.31 6.96 -19.33
CA ASP A 36 -1.46 6.35 -20.64
C ASP A 36 -0.99 4.89 -20.63
N TYR A 37 -1.69 4.07 -21.42
CA TYR A 37 -1.34 2.66 -21.56
C TYR A 37 0.04 2.50 -22.22
N ALA A 38 0.96 1.83 -21.52
CA ALA A 38 2.27 1.45 -22.03
C ALA A 38 2.54 -0.02 -21.68
N GLU A 39 3.03 -0.78 -22.66
CA GLU A 39 3.39 -2.19 -22.46
C GLU A 39 4.70 -2.29 -21.66
N GLU A 40 4.75 -3.18 -20.67
CA GLU A 40 5.96 -3.41 -19.87
C GLU A 40 7.07 -4.00 -20.73
N LYS A 41 8.30 -3.51 -20.56
CA LYS A 41 9.46 -4.03 -21.31
C LYS A 41 9.89 -5.38 -20.75
N GLU A 42 9.96 -6.39 -21.61
CA GLU A 42 10.53 -7.69 -21.25
C GLU A 42 12.04 -7.58 -21.00
N ILE A 43 12.51 -8.25 -19.94
CA ILE A 43 13.93 -8.40 -19.63
C ILE A 43 14.37 -9.80 -20.05
N THR A 44 15.50 -9.90 -20.74
CA THR A 44 16.09 -11.18 -21.18
C THR A 44 16.26 -12.15 -19.99
N SER A 45 15.62 -13.32 -20.08
CA SER A 45 15.57 -14.34 -19.02
C SER A 45 16.94 -14.83 -18.51
N HIS A 46 17.99 -14.70 -19.33
CA HIS A 46 19.35 -15.14 -19.01
C HIS A 46 19.98 -14.43 -17.79
N ASN A 47 19.56 -13.20 -17.47
CA ASN A 47 20.09 -12.44 -16.33
C ASN A 47 19.24 -12.58 -15.04
N LEU A 48 18.00 -13.07 -15.15
CA LEU A 48 17.10 -13.27 -14.00
C LEU A 48 17.14 -14.72 -13.48
N CYS A 49 17.39 -15.68 -14.37
CA CYS A 49 17.29 -17.10 -14.11
C CYS A 49 18.52 -17.65 -13.35
N SER A 50 18.59 -17.41 -12.04
CA SER A 50 19.03 -18.35 -10.99
C SER A 50 19.67 -17.60 -9.83
N ASN A 51 20.72 -16.82 -10.07
CA ASN A 51 21.55 -16.36 -8.95
C ASN A 51 20.95 -15.17 -8.19
N ALA A 52 20.30 -14.23 -8.91
CA ALA A 52 19.66 -13.08 -8.28
C ALA A 52 18.38 -13.48 -7.55
N ALA A 53 17.49 -14.25 -8.19
CA ALA A 53 16.24 -14.71 -7.59
C ALA A 53 16.47 -15.54 -6.33
N ASN A 54 17.39 -16.52 -6.38
CA ASN A 54 17.72 -17.34 -5.21
C ASN A 54 18.31 -16.50 -4.06
N LEU A 55 19.15 -15.50 -4.34
CA LEU A 55 19.71 -14.62 -3.31
C LEU A 55 18.64 -13.80 -2.57
N PHE A 56 17.59 -13.36 -3.28
CA PHE A 56 16.45 -12.68 -2.65
C PHE A 56 15.55 -13.65 -1.89
N GLU A 57 15.36 -14.86 -2.42
CA GLU A 57 14.60 -15.91 -1.74
C GLU A 57 15.27 -16.36 -0.44
N ASP A 58 16.59 -16.56 -0.45
CA ASP A 58 17.36 -16.96 0.74
C ASP A 58 17.33 -15.88 1.83
N LYS A 59 17.48 -14.60 1.45
CA LYS A 59 17.36 -13.48 2.40
C LYS A 59 15.96 -13.37 2.98
N ARG A 60 14.93 -13.48 2.13
CA ARG A 60 13.53 -13.42 2.57
C ARG A 60 13.16 -14.61 3.46
N ASN A 61 13.64 -15.81 3.13
CA ASN A 61 13.39 -17.01 3.91
C ASN A 61 14.09 -16.94 5.27
N LYS A 62 15.36 -16.52 5.33
CA LYS A 62 16.06 -16.39 6.61
C LYS A 62 15.39 -15.40 7.56
N GLU A 63 15.00 -14.22 7.08
CA GLU A 63 14.27 -13.25 7.90
C GLU A 63 12.89 -13.78 8.34
N ASN A 64 12.19 -14.49 7.46
CA ASN A 64 10.91 -15.10 7.80
C ASN A 64 11.06 -16.24 8.80
N GLU A 65 12.08 -17.08 8.68
CA GLU A 65 12.35 -18.19 9.59
C GLU A 65 12.74 -17.71 10.98
N GLU A 66 13.55 -16.66 11.08
CA GLU A 66 13.92 -16.04 12.36
C GLU A 66 12.70 -15.39 13.03
N LYS A 67 11.86 -14.67 12.27
CA LYS A 67 10.60 -14.11 12.78
C LYS A 67 9.63 -15.20 13.23
N LEU A 68 9.51 -16.28 12.45
CA LEU A 68 8.61 -17.39 12.77
C LEU A 68 9.10 -18.18 13.99
N ALA A 69 10.41 -18.36 14.14
CA ALA A 69 11.01 -18.98 15.32
C ALA A 69 10.80 -18.12 16.57
N MET A 70 10.99 -16.80 16.45
CA MET A 70 10.69 -15.86 17.52
C MET A 70 9.19 -15.90 17.87
N GLU A 71 8.31 -15.92 16.89
CA GLU A 71 6.86 -15.99 17.08
C GLU A 71 6.41 -17.29 17.75
N ARG A 72 7.00 -18.44 17.40
CA ARG A 72 6.70 -19.72 18.07
C ARG A 72 7.10 -19.72 19.53
N GLU A 73 8.21 -19.09 19.90
CA GLU A 73 8.62 -18.95 21.30
C GLU A 73 7.71 -17.97 22.05
N LEU A 74 7.29 -16.89 21.38
CA LEU A 74 6.33 -15.90 21.91
C LEU A 74 4.93 -16.49 22.12
N GLN A 75 4.49 -17.43 21.28
CA GLN A 75 3.18 -18.09 21.39
C GLN A 75 3.09 -19.07 22.58
N LYS A 76 4.22 -19.57 23.10
CA LYS A 76 4.24 -20.43 24.29
C LYS A 76 4.03 -19.65 25.59
N VAL A 77 4.19 -18.33 25.55
CA VAL A 77 4.02 -17.46 26.71
C VAL A 77 2.53 -17.39 27.05
N HIS A 78 2.18 -17.90 28.22
CA HIS A 78 0.84 -17.76 28.76
C HIS A 78 0.62 -16.33 29.28
N VAL A 79 -0.18 -15.55 28.57
CA VAL A 79 -0.53 -14.17 28.94
C VAL A 79 -1.90 -14.12 29.62
N LYS A 80 -2.05 -13.32 30.68
CA LYS A 80 -3.35 -13.17 31.35
C LYS A 80 -4.23 -12.18 30.60
N LYS A 81 -5.54 -12.46 30.57
CA LYS A 81 -6.52 -11.58 29.93
C LYS A 81 -6.65 -10.23 30.64
N GLU A 82 -6.51 -10.21 31.97
CA GLU A 82 -6.56 -9.00 32.81
C GLU A 82 -5.46 -8.01 32.40
N ASP A 83 -4.24 -8.51 32.19
CA ASP A 83 -3.09 -7.71 31.79
C ASP A 83 -3.28 -7.09 30.39
N ILE A 84 -3.87 -7.86 29.47
CA ILE A 84 -4.23 -7.36 28.13
C ILE A 84 -5.28 -6.24 28.23
N GLU A 85 -6.32 -6.43 29.04
CA GLU A 85 -7.39 -5.44 29.24
C GLU A 85 -6.88 -4.16 29.90
N LEU A 86 -5.94 -4.28 30.84
CA LEU A 86 -5.28 -3.14 31.48
C LEU A 86 -4.52 -2.30 30.45
N ILE A 87 -3.70 -2.93 29.60
CA ILE A 87 -2.91 -2.23 28.58
C ILE A 87 -3.81 -1.58 27.52
N ILE A 88 -4.89 -2.26 27.08
CA ILE A 88 -5.85 -1.67 26.14
C ILE A 88 -6.49 -0.42 26.74
N ARG A 89 -6.85 -0.45 28.04
CA ARG A 89 -7.49 0.67 28.71
C ARG A 89 -6.55 1.85 28.91
N GLU A 90 -5.32 1.60 29.34
CA GLU A 90 -4.37 2.65 29.70
C GLU A 90 -3.67 3.25 28.48
N MET A 91 -3.26 2.41 27.52
CA MET A 91 -2.48 2.83 26.35
C MET A 91 -3.34 3.07 25.11
N GLU A 92 -4.65 2.78 25.17
CA GLU A 92 -5.60 2.92 24.06
C GLU A 92 -5.16 2.23 22.75
N ILE A 93 -4.42 1.13 22.87
CA ILE A 93 -3.94 0.35 21.72
C ILE A 93 -4.88 -0.81 21.38
N THR A 94 -4.72 -1.34 20.17
CA THR A 94 -5.46 -2.53 19.72
C THR A 94 -5.07 -3.76 20.56
N ARG A 95 -6.03 -4.68 20.74
CA ARG A 95 -5.81 -5.94 21.46
C ARG A 95 -4.61 -6.71 20.91
N SER A 96 -4.47 -6.79 19.59
CA SER A 96 -3.36 -7.51 18.94
C SER A 96 -2.00 -6.92 19.31
N LYS A 97 -1.91 -5.58 19.40
CA LYS A 97 -0.67 -4.90 19.80
C LYS A 97 -0.37 -5.14 21.28
N ALA A 98 -1.36 -5.02 22.16
CA ALA A 98 -1.20 -5.29 23.61
C ALA A 98 -0.75 -6.73 23.87
N GLU A 99 -1.37 -7.70 23.20
CA GLU A 99 -1.02 -9.11 23.31
C GLU A 99 0.38 -9.41 22.76
N GLN A 100 0.74 -8.79 21.62
CA GLN A 100 2.08 -8.93 21.05
C GLN A 100 3.15 -8.43 22.03
N THR A 101 2.96 -7.23 22.60
CA THR A 101 3.90 -6.67 23.58
C THR A 101 4.01 -7.54 24.81
N LEU A 102 2.88 -8.01 25.37
CA LEU A 102 2.92 -8.93 26.52
C LEU A 102 3.63 -10.23 26.20
N ARG A 103 3.44 -10.80 25.01
CA ARG A 103 4.17 -12.00 24.59
C ARG A 103 5.67 -11.74 24.47
N VAL A 104 6.09 -10.58 23.92
CA VAL A 104 7.50 -10.17 23.83
C VAL A 104 8.16 -10.09 25.20
N HIS A 105 7.44 -9.56 26.18
CA HIS A 105 7.91 -9.41 27.55
C HIS A 105 7.56 -10.61 28.44
N ARG A 106 7.26 -11.78 27.87
CA ARG A 106 6.99 -13.04 28.59
C ARG A 106 5.87 -12.93 29.65
N GLY A 107 4.89 -12.07 29.41
CA GLY A 107 3.77 -11.82 30.32
C GLY A 107 4.07 -10.84 31.47
N ASP A 108 5.21 -10.15 31.43
CA ASP A 108 5.52 -9.08 32.38
C ASP A 108 4.83 -7.76 31.98
N VAL A 109 3.88 -7.33 32.80
CA VAL A 109 3.08 -6.13 32.59
C VAL A 109 3.92 -4.87 32.72
N VAL A 110 4.86 -4.82 33.67
CA VAL A 110 5.67 -3.63 33.93
C VAL A 110 6.62 -3.39 32.77
N ALA A 111 7.35 -4.44 32.38
CA ALA A 111 8.26 -4.35 31.24
C ALA A 111 7.52 -4.04 29.92
N ALA A 112 6.30 -4.54 29.74
CA ALA A 112 5.47 -4.21 28.59
C ALA A 112 5.02 -2.74 28.58
N LEU A 113 4.63 -2.19 29.73
CA LEU A 113 4.26 -0.77 29.85
C LEU A 113 5.46 0.15 29.67
N GLU A 114 6.63 -0.19 30.22
CA GLU A 114 7.87 0.53 29.98
C GLU A 114 8.24 0.55 28.49
N ALA A 115 8.14 -0.59 27.80
CA ALA A 115 8.43 -0.68 26.37
C ALA A 115 7.43 0.09 25.48
N LEU A 116 6.20 0.31 25.95
CA LEU A 116 5.22 1.13 25.24
C LEU A 116 5.38 2.63 25.52
N THR A 117 6.13 3.00 26.57
CA THR A 117 6.36 4.38 26.98
C THR A 117 7.67 4.94 26.42
N ASN A 118 8.67 4.07 26.19
CA ASN A 118 10.00 4.43 25.70
C ASN A 118 10.09 4.57 24.18
#